data_AF-A0A9D5EM59-F1
#
_entry.id   AF-A0A9D5EM59-F1
#
_cell.length_a   1.000
_cell.length_b   1.000
_cell.length_c   1.000
_cell.angle_alpha   90.00
_cell.angle_beta   90.00
_cell.angle_gamma   90.00
#
_symmetry.space_group_name_H-M   'P 1'
#
loop_
_entity.id
_entity.type
_entity.pdbx_description
1 polymer ?
#
loop_
_entity_poly.entity_id
_entity_poly.type
_entity_poly.pdbx_seq_one_letter_code
_entity_poly.pdbx_strand_id
1 'polypeptide(L)'
;MTAGAEPPPKLRMYILVRESVPTGFAILATAHASLAAYLKFRDSPEVAEWLAGPFYKTVCRVSDEEFARAKETPNHVVITESAFAGQEVALAFMPRAEYSKFFRFLKLYK
;
A
#
# COMPACT_ATOMS: atom_id res chain seq x y z
N MET A 1 39.10 6.49 -5.67
CA MET A 1 37.81 6.96 -6.23
C MET A 1 36.74 5.94 -5.82
N THR A 2 36.14 6.11 -4.64
CA THR A 2 35.01 5.29 -4.22
C THR A 2 33.78 5.84 -4.92
N ALA A 3 33.17 5.06 -5.82
CA ALA A 3 31.87 5.37 -6.36
C ALA A 3 30.93 5.65 -5.18
N GLY A 4 30.36 6.86 -5.13
CA GLY A 4 29.32 7.17 -4.16
C GLY A 4 28.16 6.22 -4.45
N ALA A 5 27.92 5.25 -3.58
CA ALA A 5 26.78 4.37 -3.71
C ALA A 5 25.52 5.25 -3.74
N GLU A 6 24.70 5.10 -4.79
CA GLU A 6 23.38 5.72 -4.79
C GLU A 6 22.64 5.27 -3.52
N PRO A 7 21.95 6.18 -2.82
CA PRO A 7 21.19 5.80 -1.64
C PRO A 7 20.20 4.70 -2.06
N PRO A 8 20.06 3.64 -1.24
CA PRO A 8 19.22 2.51 -1.61
C PRO A 8 17.79 3.00 -1.92
N PRO A 9 17.11 2.39 -2.91
CA PRO A 9 15.75 2.75 -3.23
C PRO A 9 14.89 2.68 -1.96
N LYS A 10 14.18 3.77 -1.63
CA LYS A 10 13.24 3.74 -0.50
C LYS A 10 11.99 2.96 -0.92
N LEU A 11 12.08 1.63 -0.91
CA LEU A 11 10.95 0.75 -1.17
C LEU A 11 9.78 1.12 -0.27
N ARG A 12 8.59 1.25 -0.87
CA ARG A 12 7.39 1.73 -0.20
C ARG A 12 6.21 0.84 -0.52
N MET A 13 5.47 0.48 0.52
CA MET A 13 4.12 -0.07 0.39
C MET A 13 3.10 1.07 0.46
N TYR A 14 2.32 1.27 -0.59
CA TYR A 14 1.10 2.07 -0.47
C TYR A 14 -0.04 1.22 0.09
N ILE A 15 -0.83 1.84 0.96
CA ILE A 15 -2.09 1.32 1.46
C ILE A 15 -3.15 2.40 1.19
N LEU A 16 -4.18 2.07 0.43
CA LEU A 16 -5.23 3.00 0.05
C LEU A 16 -6.51 2.58 0.74
N VAL A 17 -7.12 3.48 1.50
CA VAL A 17 -8.38 3.24 2.20
C VAL A 17 -9.46 4.09 1.55
N ARG A 18 -10.60 3.47 1.20
CA ARG A 18 -11.74 4.22 0.66
C ARG A 18 -12.21 5.26 1.67
N GLU A 19 -12.53 6.45 1.20
CA GLU A 19 -12.93 7.57 2.06
C GLU A 19 -14.21 7.32 2.85
N SER A 20 -15.08 6.43 2.37
CA SER A 20 -16.31 6.00 3.04
C SER A 20 -16.06 5.14 4.29
N VAL A 21 -14.85 4.63 4.48
CA VAL A 21 -14.50 3.78 5.62
C VAL A 21 -14.25 4.65 6.87
N PRO A 22 -15.02 4.45 7.97
CA PRO A 22 -14.81 5.18 9.22
C PRO A 22 -13.42 4.93 9.81
N THR A 23 -12.84 5.94 10.49
CA THR A 23 -11.46 5.87 10.99
C THR A 23 -11.14 4.64 11.84
N GLY A 24 -12.05 4.21 12.72
CA GLY A 24 -11.84 2.99 13.52
C GLY A 24 -11.62 1.75 12.67
N PHE A 25 -12.40 1.61 11.59
CA PHE A 25 -12.24 0.52 10.62
C PHE A 25 -11.06 0.74 9.68
N ALA A 26 -10.69 1.99 9.36
CA ALA A 26 -9.53 2.28 8.54
C ALA A 26 -8.23 1.78 9.19
N ILE A 27 -8.08 1.94 10.51
CA ILE A 27 -6.92 1.41 11.26
C ILE A 27 -6.85 -0.12 11.10
N LEU A 28 -7.95 -0.82 11.37
CA LEU A 28 -8.02 -2.28 11.23
C LEU A 28 -7.74 -2.73 9.78
N ALA A 29 -8.39 -2.08 8.81
CA ALA A 29 -8.24 -2.38 7.39
C ALA A 29 -6.79 -2.18 6.92
N THR A 30 -6.10 -1.13 7.37
CA THR A 30 -4.69 -0.89 7.01
C THR A 30 -3.76 -1.95 7.61
N ALA A 31 -4.02 -2.42 8.83
CA ALA A 31 -3.27 -3.51 9.44
C ALA A 31 -3.46 -4.83 8.65
N HIS A 32 -4.70 -5.18 8.33
CA HIS A 32 -5.01 -6.34 7.48
C HIS A 32 -4.37 -6.22 6.09
N ALA A 33 -4.45 -5.05 5.46
CA ALA A 33 -3.89 -4.80 4.13
C ALA A 33 -2.36 -5.00 4.11
N SER A 34 -1.66 -4.45 5.11
CA SER A 34 -0.21 -4.63 5.23
C SER A 34 0.18 -6.11 5.38
N LEU A 35 -0.51 -6.85 6.24
CA LEU A 35 -0.20 -8.26 6.48
C LEU A 35 -0.55 -9.13 5.27
N ALA A 36 -1.71 -8.90 4.65
CA ALA A 36 -2.14 -9.63 3.46
C ALA A 36 -1.18 -9.41 2.28
N ALA A 37 -0.73 -8.16 2.07
CA ALA A 37 0.25 -7.85 1.03
C ALA A 37 1.59 -8.54 1.33
N TYR A 38 2.07 -8.50 2.57
CA TYR A 38 3.27 -9.25 2.96
C TYR A 38 3.11 -10.74 2.65
N LEU A 39 2.05 -11.40 3.15
CA LEU A 39 1.84 -12.83 2.97
C LEU A 39 1.76 -13.24 1.49
N LYS A 40 1.12 -12.42 0.65
CA LYS A 40 1.01 -12.69 -0.80
C LYS A 40 2.34 -12.56 -1.54
N PHE A 41 3.21 -11.63 -1.12
CA PHE A 41 4.42 -11.26 -1.84
C PHE A 41 5.73 -11.58 -1.08
N ARG A 42 5.65 -12.34 0.03
CA ARG A 42 6.76 -12.57 0.97
C ARG A 42 8.04 -13.13 0.35
N ASP A 43 7.90 -13.88 -0.73
CA ASP A 43 9.00 -14.56 -1.41
C ASP A 43 9.66 -13.67 -2.49
N SER A 44 9.19 -12.42 -2.65
CA SER A 44 9.80 -11.44 -3.58
C SER A 44 11.06 -10.79 -2.97
N PRO A 45 12.09 -10.51 -3.79
CA PRO A 45 13.29 -9.81 -3.31
C PRO A 45 12.97 -8.40 -2.81
N GLU A 46 12.00 -7.70 -3.41
CA GLU A 46 11.58 -6.37 -2.97
C GLU A 46 10.99 -6.40 -1.56
N VAL A 47 10.23 -7.44 -1.19
CA VAL A 47 9.72 -7.57 0.18
C VAL A 47 10.86 -7.84 1.16
N ALA A 48 11.85 -8.67 0.80
CA ALA A 48 13.03 -8.91 1.64
C ALA A 48 13.85 -7.63 1.86
N GLU A 49 14.11 -6.86 0.80
CA GLU A 49 14.81 -5.56 0.89
C GLU A 49 14.00 -4.54 1.70
N TRP A 50 12.69 -4.46 1.48
CA TRP A 50 11.80 -3.57 2.22
C TRP A 50 11.77 -3.88 3.72
N LEU A 51 11.80 -5.17 4.08
CA LEU A 51 11.89 -5.66 5.47
C LEU A 51 13.25 -5.38 6.11
N ALA A 52 14.35 -5.47 5.35
CA ALA A 52 15.68 -5.13 5.83
C ALA A 52 15.85 -3.62 6.04
N GLY A 53 15.01 -2.81 5.40
CA GLY A 53 14.96 -1.36 5.55
C GLY A 53 13.96 -0.86 6.60
N PRO A 54 13.54 0.41 6.53
CA PRO A 54 12.58 1.02 7.46
C PRO A 54 11.15 0.49 7.34
N PHE A 55 10.90 -0.48 6.46
CA PHE A 55 9.57 -1.08 6.26
C PHE A 55 8.48 -0.02 5.95
N TYR A 56 8.86 0.99 5.15
CA TYR A 56 8.08 2.23 4.95
C TYR A 56 6.72 1.96 4.30
N LYS A 57 5.68 2.57 4.89
CA LYS A 57 4.31 2.52 4.40
C LYS A 57 3.78 3.93 4.20
N THR A 58 2.95 4.09 3.18
CA THR A 58 2.18 5.31 2.97
C THR A 58 0.71 4.95 2.94
N VAL A 59 -0.04 5.48 3.89
CA VAL A 59 -1.49 5.30 3.96
C VAL A 59 -2.15 6.53 3.35
N CYS A 60 -3.03 6.30 2.37
CA CYS A 60 -3.80 7.35 1.72
C CYS A 60 -5.29 7.10 1.90
N ARG A 61 -6.06 8.20 1.97
CA ARG A 61 -7.51 8.16 1.79
C ARG A 61 -7.81 8.44 0.33
N VAL A 62 -8.64 7.61 -0.30
CA VAL A 62 -8.95 7.69 -1.73
C VAL A 62 -10.44 7.69 -2.00
N SER A 63 -10.86 8.38 -3.07
CA SER A 63 -12.24 8.31 -3.58
C SER A 63 -12.52 6.94 -4.21
N ASP A 64 -13.78 6.66 -4.54
CA ASP A 64 -14.15 5.42 -5.23
C ASP A 64 -13.56 5.33 -6.65
N GLU A 65 -13.46 6.45 -7.37
CA GLU A 65 -12.81 6.51 -8.69
C GLU A 65 -11.30 6.27 -8.58
N GLU A 66 -10.65 6.89 -7.59
CA GLU A 66 -9.22 6.67 -7.32
C GLU A 66 -8.95 5.22 -6.92
N PHE A 67 -9.83 4.62 -6.09
CA PHE A 67 -9.73 3.23 -5.68
C PHE A 67 -9.87 2.29 -6.89
N ALA A 68 -10.87 2.52 -7.74
CA ALA A 68 -11.07 1.75 -8.96
C ALA A 68 -9.86 1.84 -9.89
N ARG A 69 -9.35 3.05 -10.14
CA ARG A 69 -8.12 3.26 -10.93
C ARG A 69 -6.90 2.59 -10.31
N ALA A 70 -6.76 2.63 -8.99
CA ALA A 70 -5.63 2.02 -8.31
C ALA A 70 -5.57 0.50 -8.47
N LYS A 71 -6.71 -0.17 -8.67
CA LYS A 71 -6.77 -1.62 -8.96
C LYS A 71 -6.11 -1.99 -10.29
N GLU A 72 -5.93 -1.05 -11.22
CA GLU A 72 -5.19 -1.28 -12.47
C GLU A 72 -3.68 -1.43 -12.21
N THR A 73 -3.19 -0.99 -11.04
CA THR A 73 -1.78 -1.14 -10.68
C THR A 73 -1.48 -2.59 -10.28
N PRO A 74 -0.49 -3.26 -10.89
CA PRO A 74 -0.21 -4.66 -10.63
C PRO A 74 0.34 -4.90 -9.22
N ASN A 75 0.29 -6.16 -8.79
CA ASN A 75 0.79 -6.63 -7.51
C ASN A 75 0.15 -5.91 -6.32
N HIS A 76 -1.18 -5.94 -6.29
CA HIS A 76 -1.99 -5.47 -5.19
C HIS A 76 -2.77 -6.61 -4.51
N VAL A 77 -3.27 -6.31 -3.32
CA VAL A 77 -4.29 -7.07 -2.60
C VAL A 77 -5.48 -6.17 -2.33
N VAL A 78 -6.67 -6.75 -2.39
CA VAL A 78 -7.93 -6.11 -2.01
C VAL A 78 -8.33 -6.63 -0.63
N ILE A 79 -8.71 -5.74 0.26
CA ILE A 79 -9.25 -6.08 1.58
C ILE A 79 -10.74 -5.81 1.57
N THR A 80 -11.50 -6.80 2.01
CA THR A 80 -12.94 -6.71 2.25
C THR A 80 -13.20 -6.72 3.75
N GLU A 81 -14.27 -6.07 4.19
CA GLU A 81 -14.67 -6.05 5.60
C GLU A 81 -16.11 -6.55 5.78
N SER A 82 -16.28 -7.50 6.70
CA SER A 82 -17.57 -8.16 6.98
C SER A 82 -18.57 -7.22 7.63
N ALA A 83 -18.10 -6.28 8.46
CA ALA A 83 -18.94 -5.23 9.04
C ALA A 83 -19.54 -4.30 7.97
N PHE A 84 -19.00 -4.31 6.74
CA PHE A 84 -19.53 -3.60 5.57
C PHE A 84 -20.11 -4.58 4.54
N ALA A 85 -20.68 -5.71 4.97
CA ALA A 85 -21.28 -6.72 4.09
C ALA A 85 -20.33 -7.22 2.99
N GLY A 86 -19.03 -7.32 3.29
CA GLY A 86 -18.02 -7.82 2.36
C GLY A 86 -17.54 -6.79 1.33
N GLN A 87 -17.86 -5.50 1.51
CA GLN A 87 -17.36 -4.45 0.63
C GLN A 87 -15.83 -4.35 0.65
N GLU A 88 -15.24 -4.03 -0.50
CA GLU A 88 -13.83 -3.64 -0.62
C GLU A 88 -13.61 -2.34 0.17
N VAL A 89 -12.68 -2.34 1.12
CA VAL A 89 -12.40 -1.21 2.01
C VAL A 89 -10.99 -0.66 1.86
N ALA A 90 -10.03 -1.49 1.45
CA ALA A 90 -8.65 -1.07 1.27
C ALA A 90 -7.92 -1.85 0.16
N LEU A 91 -6.88 -1.22 -0.38
CA LEU A 91 -5.86 -1.85 -1.22
C LEU A 91 -4.52 -1.77 -0.52
N ALA A 92 -3.68 -2.79 -0.71
CA ALA A 92 -2.25 -2.66 -0.44
C ALA A 92 -1.44 -3.20 -1.61
N PHE A 93 -0.27 -2.60 -1.81
CA PHE A 93 0.61 -2.89 -2.95
C PHE A 93 1.90 -3.54 -2.47
N MET A 94 2.42 -4.48 -3.25
CA MET A 94 3.79 -4.95 -3.07
C MET A 94 4.75 -3.76 -2.99
N PRO A 95 5.68 -3.72 -2.02
CA PRO A 95 6.69 -2.67 -1.92
C PRO A 95 7.44 -2.51 -3.23
N ARG A 96 7.67 -1.28 -3.64
CA ARG A 96 8.40 -0.95 -4.87
C ARG A 96 9.09 0.40 -4.74
N ALA A 97 10.14 0.60 -5.51
CA ALA A 97 10.89 1.84 -5.57
C ALA A 97 10.09 2.94 -6.28
N GLU A 98 9.37 2.57 -7.33
CA GLU A 98 8.65 3.51 -8.19
C GLU A 98 7.16 3.18 -8.27
N TYR A 99 6.34 4.21 -8.11
CA TYR A 99 4.92 4.19 -8.41
C TYR A 99 4.63 5.20 -9.52
N SER A 100 3.55 4.97 -10.27
CA SER A 100 3.07 5.94 -11.25
C SER A 100 2.79 7.30 -10.59
N LYS A 101 2.85 8.39 -11.38
CA LYS A 101 2.63 9.75 -10.88
C LYS A 101 1.31 9.91 -10.12
N PHE A 102 0.30 9.11 -10.46
CA PHE A 102 -0.98 9.03 -9.76
C PHE A 102 -0.83 8.93 -8.23
N PHE A 103 0.03 8.05 -7.72
CA PHE A 103 0.22 7.83 -6.28
C PHE A 103 0.82 9.04 -5.54
N ARG A 104 1.48 9.95 -6.24
CA ARG A 104 2.08 11.17 -5.65
C ARG A 104 1.03 12.22 -5.29
N PHE A 105 -0.14 12.17 -5.94
CA PHE A 105 -1.22 13.14 -5.73
C PHE A 105 -2.31 12.63 -4.78
N LEU A 106 -2.24 11.35 -4.38
CA LEU A 106 -3.19 10.77 -3.42
C LEU A 106 -3.07 11.45 -2.07
N LYS A 107 -4.23 11.74 -1.45
CA LYS A 107 -4.30 12.41 -0.16
C LYS A 107 -3.82 11.47 0.94
N LEU A 108 -2.80 11.90 1.71
CA LEU A 108 -2.35 11.17 2.90
C LEU A 108 -3.50 11.03 3.91
N TYR A 109 -3.60 9.86 4.52
CA TYR A 109 -4.51 9.62 5.63
C TYR A 109 -3.93 10.31 6.88
N LYS A 110 -4.52 11.42 7.30
CA LYS A 110 -4.13 12.24 8.45
C LYS A 110 -5.29 12.38 9.42
#